data_AF-A0AAE5C1R4-F1
#
_entry.id   AF-A0AAE5C1R4-F1
#
_cell.length_a   1.000
_cell.length_b   1.000
_cell.length_c   1.000
_cell.angle_alpha   90.00
_cell.angle_beta   90.00
_cell.angle_gamma   90.00
#
_symmetry.space_group_name_H-M   'P 1'
#
loop_
_entity.id
_entity.type
_entity.pdbx_description
1 polymer ?
#
loop_
_entity_poly.entity_id
_entity_poly.type
_entity_poly.pdbx_seq_one_letter_code
_entity_poly.pdbx_strand_id
1 'polypeptide(L)'
;MSRRFEAFLSLSVELTAFSQFDLLGTGLAERYLATLDKVVGSEIADALLAAFAALPPPEGEARIQAVRTTILGNELLGDVARALIKLWYSGTWFELSSAWTERFGPRPVNITFVVSPDAYVEGLLWKAIGAHPAGAKGPGFGSWAFPPKIPAIPGLDSQT
;
A
#
# COMPACT_ATOMS: atom_id res chain seq x y z
N MET A 1 -19.03 6.57 4.22
CA MET A 1 -17.65 6.16 4.55
C MET A 1 -17.34 6.54 6.00
N SER A 2 -16.61 5.72 6.76
CA SER A 2 -16.19 6.08 8.13
C SER A 2 -14.94 6.96 8.11
N ARG A 3 -14.76 7.82 9.12
CA ARG A 3 -13.56 8.67 9.24
C ARG A 3 -12.26 7.85 9.27
N ARG A 4 -12.28 6.67 9.90
CA ARG A 4 -11.14 5.74 9.96
C ARG A 4 -10.76 5.23 8.57
N PHE A 5 -11.75 4.88 7.75
CA PHE A 5 -11.50 4.41 6.39
C PHE A 5 -10.94 5.49 5.48
N GLU A 6 -11.43 6.73 5.59
CA GLU A 6 -10.86 7.87 4.84
C GLU A 6 -9.40 8.16 5.25
N ALA A 7 -9.08 8.05 6.54
CA ALA A 7 -7.71 8.17 7.03
C ALA A 7 -6.81 7.06 6.47
N PHE A 8 -7.31 5.81 6.44
CA PHE A 8 -6.59 4.68 5.85
C PHE A 8 -6.34 4.87 4.35
N LEU A 9 -7.33 5.35 3.60
CA LEU A 9 -7.15 5.66 2.18
C LEU A 9 -6.14 6.78 1.98
N SER A 10 -6.23 7.86 2.75
CA SER A 10 -5.29 8.99 2.66
C SER A 10 -3.85 8.57 2.95
N LEU A 11 -3.65 7.74 3.99
CA LEU A 11 -2.35 7.13 4.28
C LEU A 11 -1.88 6.27 3.10
N SER A 12 -2.76 5.43 2.56
CA SER A 12 -2.42 4.52 1.47
C SER A 12 -2.04 5.27 0.19
N VAL A 13 -2.68 6.41 -0.10
CA VAL A 13 -2.31 7.30 -1.21
C VAL A 13 -0.87 7.78 -1.03
N GLU A 14 -0.52 8.28 0.15
CA GLU A 14 0.84 8.75 0.45
C GLU A 14 1.88 7.63 0.33
N LEU A 15 1.58 6.45 0.88
CA LEU A 15 2.52 5.32 0.92
C LEU A 15 2.74 4.68 -0.46
N THR A 16 1.76 4.76 -1.36
CA THR A 16 1.79 4.04 -2.64
C THR A 16 2.00 4.96 -3.84
N ALA A 17 1.78 6.27 -3.68
CA ALA A 17 1.69 7.27 -4.74
C ALA A 17 0.58 7.03 -5.79
N PHE A 18 -0.38 6.14 -5.49
CA PHE A 18 -1.58 5.95 -6.30
C PHE A 18 -2.72 6.84 -5.80
N SER A 19 -3.57 7.30 -6.73
CA SER A 19 -4.69 8.18 -6.35
C SER A 19 -5.74 7.44 -5.53
N GLN A 20 -6.56 8.18 -4.77
CA GLN A 20 -7.68 7.56 -4.03
C GLN A 20 -8.63 6.81 -4.97
N PHE A 21 -8.83 7.32 -6.18
CA PHE A 21 -9.62 6.65 -7.23
C PHE A 21 -9.01 5.30 -7.62
N ASP A 22 -7.69 5.23 -7.80
CA ASP A 22 -7.01 3.99 -8.13
C ASP A 22 -7.14 2.95 -7.02
N LEU A 23 -6.94 3.38 -5.77
CA LEU A 23 -7.04 2.50 -4.61
C LEU A 23 -8.46 1.97 -4.40
N LEU A 24 -9.48 2.83 -4.53
CA LEU A 24 -10.88 2.43 -4.47
C LEU A 24 -11.27 1.51 -5.64
N GLY A 25 -10.73 1.77 -6.83
CA GLY A 25 -10.97 0.98 -8.04
C GLY A 25 -10.53 -0.47 -7.92
N THR A 26 -9.62 -0.79 -7.00
CA THR A 26 -9.24 -2.18 -6.70
C THR A 26 -10.38 -2.98 -6.03
N GLY A 27 -11.32 -2.31 -5.35
CA GLY A 27 -12.31 -2.97 -4.49
C GLY A 27 -11.74 -3.62 -3.23
N LEU A 28 -10.46 -3.41 -2.91
CA LEU A 28 -9.75 -4.11 -1.82
C LEU A 28 -9.50 -3.25 -0.58
N ALA A 29 -9.76 -1.93 -0.65
CA ALA A 29 -9.44 -1.01 0.43
C ALA A 29 -10.01 -1.42 1.79
N GLU A 30 -11.30 -1.81 1.86
CA GLU A 30 -11.91 -2.24 3.13
C GLU A 30 -11.31 -3.56 3.63
N ARG A 31 -11.03 -4.49 2.71
CA ARG A 31 -10.39 -5.77 3.04
C ARG A 31 -8.97 -5.57 3.56
N TYR A 32 -8.22 -4.61 3.03
CA TYR A 32 -6.87 -4.30 3.49
C TYR A 32 -6.86 -3.59 4.84
N LEU A 33 -7.82 -2.69 5.10
CA LEU A 33 -8.00 -2.13 6.44
C LEU A 33 -8.34 -3.24 7.46
N ALA A 34 -9.27 -4.15 7.12
CA ALA A 34 -9.60 -5.28 7.97
C ALA A 34 -8.42 -6.25 8.17
N THR A 35 -7.56 -6.41 7.15
CA THR A 35 -6.33 -7.22 7.24
C THR A 35 -5.33 -6.58 8.20
N LEU A 36 -5.14 -5.26 8.11
CA LEU A 36 -4.31 -4.51 9.04
C LEU A 36 -4.80 -4.70 10.48
N ASP A 37 -6.11 -4.46 10.73
CA ASP A 37 -6.71 -4.63 12.05
C ASP A 37 -6.56 -6.06 12.56
N LYS A 38 -6.79 -7.06 11.71
CA LYS A 38 -6.63 -8.48 12.07
C LYS A 38 -5.20 -8.80 12.49
N VAL A 39 -4.20 -8.33 11.74
CA VAL A 39 -2.81 -8.76 11.94
C VAL A 39 -2.14 -8.03 13.10
N VAL A 40 -2.24 -6.70 13.14
CA VAL A 40 -1.54 -5.89 14.14
C VAL A 40 -2.41 -5.51 15.34
N GLY A 41 -3.73 -5.65 15.21
CA GLY A 41 -4.71 -5.18 16.19
C GLY A 41 -5.14 -3.73 15.93
N SER A 42 -6.37 -3.41 16.33
CA SER A 42 -6.96 -2.09 16.10
C SER A 42 -6.16 -0.96 16.74
N GLU A 43 -5.52 -1.20 17.89
CA GLU A 43 -4.70 -0.22 18.62
C GLU A 43 -3.50 0.25 17.81
N ILE A 44 -2.74 -0.67 17.21
CA ILE A 44 -1.57 -0.35 16.38
C ILE A 44 -2.00 0.25 15.05
N ALA A 45 -3.09 -0.27 14.47
CA ALA A 45 -3.68 0.32 13.27
C ALA A 45 -4.13 1.78 13.51
N ASP A 46 -4.79 2.06 14.63
CA ASP A 46 -5.20 3.41 15.01
C ASP A 46 -4.01 4.30 15.32
N ALA A 47 -2.97 3.77 15.96
CA ALA A 47 -1.73 4.51 16.19
C ALA A 47 -1.07 4.93 14.87
N LEU A 48 -1.06 4.05 13.85
CA LEU A 48 -0.57 4.37 12.51
C LEU A 48 -1.39 5.48 11.85
N LEU A 49 -2.72 5.37 11.87
CA LEU A 49 -3.62 6.37 11.29
C LEU A 49 -3.54 7.72 12.02
N ALA A 50 -3.42 7.71 13.35
CA ALA A 50 -3.25 8.91 14.15
C ALA A 50 -1.91 9.58 13.89
N ALA A 51 -0.82 8.81 13.80
CA ALA A 51 0.51 9.34 13.47
C ALA A 51 0.50 10.01 12.09
N PHE A 52 -0.20 9.43 11.12
CA PHE A 52 -0.38 10.03 9.80
C PHE A 52 -1.21 11.32 9.83
N ALA A 53 -2.32 11.33 10.59
CA ALA A 53 -3.18 12.50 10.72
C ALA A 53 -2.50 13.69 11.41
N ALA A 54 -1.47 13.43 12.23
CA ALA A 54 -0.68 14.44 12.93
C ALA A 54 0.47 15.02 12.10
N LEU A 55 0.72 14.50 10.89
CA LEU A 55 1.76 15.00 10.00
C LEU A 55 1.46 16.43 9.51
N PRO A 56 2.50 17.19 9.11
CA PRO A 56 2.32 18.49 8.46
C PRO A 56 1.50 18.37 7.16
N PRO A 57 1.01 19.50 6.60
CA PRO A 57 0.29 19.52 5.33
C PRO A 57 1.02 18.74 4.22
N PRO A 58 0.28 18.16 3.25
CA PRO A 58 0.77 17.12 2.33
C PRO A 58 1.74 17.62 1.24
N GLU A 59 2.40 18.77 1.42
CA GLU A 59 3.23 19.41 0.40
C GLU A 59 4.62 19.76 0.93
N GLY A 60 5.63 19.54 0.09
CA GLY A 60 7.02 19.96 0.32
C GLY A 60 7.88 18.97 1.10
N GLU A 61 9.16 19.33 1.24
CA GLU A 61 10.20 18.46 1.84
C GLU A 61 9.90 18.12 3.31
N ALA A 62 9.26 19.04 4.05
CA ALA A 62 8.88 18.81 5.43
C ALA A 62 7.90 17.63 5.59
N ARG A 63 6.99 17.44 4.64
CA ARG A 63 6.06 16.31 4.62
C ARG A 63 6.80 14.99 4.40
N ILE A 64 7.66 14.95 3.39
CA ILE A 64 8.47 13.77 3.06
C ILE A 64 9.32 13.36 4.26
N GLN A 65 9.99 14.31 4.89
CA GLN A 65 10.84 14.05 6.05
C GLN A 65 10.01 13.60 7.28
N ALA A 66 8.81 14.15 7.47
CA ALA A 66 7.94 13.74 8.55
C ALA A 66 7.43 12.30 8.33
N VAL A 67 6.96 11.94 7.14
CA VAL A 67 6.57 10.55 6.81
C VAL A 67 7.74 9.58 7.05
N ARG A 68 8.95 9.95 6.60
CA ARG A 68 10.15 9.13 6.78
C ARG A 68 10.47 8.89 8.25
N THR A 69 10.36 9.92 9.11
CA THR A 69 10.78 9.82 10.50
C THR A 69 9.69 9.29 11.43
N THR A 70 8.44 9.76 11.32
CA THR A 70 7.36 9.43 12.26
C THR A 70 6.59 8.16 11.89
N ILE A 71 6.56 7.79 10.61
CA ILE A 71 5.90 6.57 10.13
C ILE A 71 6.95 5.50 9.82
N LEU A 72 7.77 5.71 8.78
CA LEU A 72 8.67 4.66 8.28
C LEU A 72 9.85 4.37 9.22
N GLY A 73 10.34 5.39 9.94
CA GLY A 73 11.45 5.29 10.89
C GLY A 73 11.02 4.94 12.31
N ASN A 74 9.71 4.88 12.59
CA ASN A 74 9.21 4.54 13.92
C ASN A 74 9.33 3.03 14.17
N GLU A 75 9.80 2.64 15.36
CA GLU A 75 10.02 1.23 15.71
C GLU A 75 8.74 0.39 15.66
N LEU A 76 7.61 0.94 16.12
CA LEU A 76 6.30 0.26 16.14
C LEU A 76 5.62 0.30 14.77
N LEU A 77 5.66 1.45 14.08
CA LEU A 77 4.84 1.71 12.90
C LEU A 77 5.55 1.40 11.58
N GLY A 78 6.88 1.47 11.54
CA GLY A 78 7.64 1.41 10.29
C GLY A 78 7.50 0.08 9.57
N ASP A 79 7.60 -1.03 10.30
CA ASP A 79 7.42 -2.38 9.74
C ASP A 79 5.99 -2.61 9.27
N VAL A 80 5.01 -2.10 10.02
CA VAL A 80 3.59 -2.17 9.68
C VAL A 80 3.30 -1.39 8.39
N ALA A 81 3.83 -0.17 8.27
CA ALA A 81 3.68 0.65 7.07
C ALA A 81 4.35 0.01 5.85
N ARG A 82 5.55 -0.57 6.01
CA ARG A 82 6.22 -1.34 4.95
C ARG A 82 5.43 -2.58 4.53
N ALA A 83 4.85 -3.31 5.50
CA ALA A 83 3.99 -4.45 5.21
C ALA A 83 2.72 -4.02 4.44
N LEU A 84 2.12 -2.89 4.81
CA LEU A 84 0.98 -2.30 4.11
C LEU A 84 1.32 -1.88 2.67
N ILE A 85 2.49 -1.27 2.44
CA ILE A 85 2.98 -0.97 1.08
C ILE A 85 3.08 -2.27 0.27
N LYS A 86 3.76 -3.28 0.80
CA LYS A 86 3.91 -4.57 0.11
C LYS A 86 2.55 -5.21 -0.19
N LEU A 87 1.61 -5.14 0.76
CA LEU A 87 0.25 -5.64 0.60
C LEU A 87 -0.46 -4.96 -0.58
N TRP A 88 -0.41 -3.62 -0.67
CA TRP A 88 -1.02 -2.90 -1.79
C TRP A 88 -0.43 -3.30 -3.15
N TYR A 89 0.89 -3.49 -3.21
CA TYR A 89 1.55 -3.81 -4.47
C TYR A 89 1.35 -5.27 -4.90
N SER A 90 1.38 -6.23 -3.98
CA SER A 90 1.39 -7.66 -4.32
C SER A 90 0.12 -8.44 -3.95
N GLY A 91 -0.78 -7.85 -3.18
CA GLY A 91 -1.92 -8.55 -2.59
C GLY A 91 -1.57 -9.53 -1.46
N THR A 92 -0.30 -9.53 -1.03
CA THR A 92 0.23 -10.43 0.00
C THR A 92 0.62 -9.65 1.24
N TRP A 93 0.09 -10.05 2.39
CA TRP A 93 0.66 -9.62 3.66
C TRP A 93 1.94 -10.40 3.89
N PHE A 94 3.04 -9.69 4.13
CA PHE A 94 4.30 -10.30 4.55
C PHE A 94 4.44 -10.14 6.05
N GLU A 95 4.88 -11.20 6.73
CA GLU A 95 5.14 -11.14 8.16
C GLU A 95 6.06 -9.96 8.54
N LEU A 96 5.75 -9.31 9.66
CA LEU A 96 6.62 -8.30 10.26
C LEU A 96 7.95 -8.92 10.70
N SER A 97 9.00 -8.12 10.83
CA SER A 97 10.32 -8.64 11.17
C SER A 97 10.37 -9.33 12.54
N SER A 98 11.36 -10.18 12.74
CA SER A 98 11.64 -10.78 14.04
C SER A 98 11.92 -9.70 15.10
N ALA A 99 12.67 -8.66 14.74
CA ALA A 99 12.98 -7.52 15.63
C ALA A 99 11.70 -6.82 16.14
N TRP A 100 10.70 -6.64 15.27
CA TRP A 100 9.40 -6.10 15.66
C TRP A 100 8.69 -7.04 16.65
N THR A 101 8.68 -8.34 16.35
CA THR A 101 7.99 -9.35 17.16
C THR A 101 8.63 -9.53 18.54
N GLU A 102 9.96 -9.51 18.62
CA GLU A 102 10.73 -9.55 19.87
C GLU A 102 10.44 -8.33 20.75
N ARG A 103 10.22 -7.16 20.14
CA ARG A 103 9.99 -5.89 20.84
C ARG A 103 8.54 -5.68 21.30
N PHE A 104 7.57 -6.00 20.45
CA PHE A 104 6.14 -5.69 20.67
C PHE A 104 5.28 -6.94 20.94
N GLY A 105 5.92 -8.10 21.02
CA GLY A 105 5.32 -9.38 21.34
C GLY A 105 4.76 -10.12 20.12
N PRO A 106 4.60 -11.45 20.22
CA PRO A 106 4.07 -12.27 19.15
C PRO A 106 2.65 -11.87 18.76
N ARG A 107 2.38 -11.99 17.47
CA ARG A 107 1.05 -11.92 16.87
C ARG A 107 0.84 -13.20 16.07
N PRO A 108 0.07 -14.19 16.59
CA PRO A 108 -0.06 -15.51 15.94
C PRO A 108 -0.54 -15.47 14.49
N VAL A 109 -1.27 -14.41 14.12
CA VAL A 109 -1.80 -14.18 12.77
C VAL A 109 -0.87 -13.36 11.86
N ASN A 110 0.26 -12.86 12.38
CA ASN A 110 1.30 -12.18 11.60
C ASN A 110 2.19 -13.21 10.91
N ILE A 111 1.65 -13.85 9.88
CA ILE A 111 2.37 -14.76 8.97
C ILE A 111 2.29 -14.22 7.54
N THR A 112 3.09 -14.74 6.63
CA THR A 112 2.96 -14.38 5.21
C THR A 112 1.77 -15.10 4.57
N PHE A 113 0.83 -14.36 3.97
CA PHE A 113 -0.33 -14.93 3.28
C PHE A 113 -0.89 -14.00 2.18
N VAL A 114 -1.49 -14.61 1.16
CA VAL A 114 -2.26 -13.88 0.14
C VAL A 114 -3.64 -13.55 0.71
N VAL A 115 -4.03 -12.28 0.69
CA VAL A 115 -5.27 -11.81 1.34
C VAL A 115 -6.52 -12.38 0.66
N SER A 116 -6.48 -12.52 -0.66
CA SER A 116 -7.57 -13.12 -1.46
C SER A 116 -7.14 -13.34 -2.91
N PRO A 117 -7.84 -14.19 -3.68
CA PRO A 117 -7.59 -14.35 -5.12
C PRO A 117 -7.60 -13.01 -5.88
N ASP A 118 -8.57 -12.15 -5.59
CA ASP A 118 -8.69 -10.82 -6.21
C ASP A 118 -7.49 -9.91 -5.89
N ALA A 119 -6.83 -10.12 -4.75
CA ALA A 119 -5.70 -9.30 -4.32
C ALA A 119 -4.48 -9.46 -5.23
N TYR A 120 -4.29 -10.64 -5.79
CA TYR A 120 -3.26 -10.85 -6.82
C TYR A 120 -3.63 -10.13 -8.12
N VAL A 121 -4.89 -10.19 -8.54
CA VAL A 121 -5.37 -9.63 -9.82
C VAL A 121 -5.34 -8.10 -9.79
N GLU A 122 -5.72 -7.49 -8.66
CA GLU A 122 -5.81 -6.03 -8.50
C GLU A 122 -4.57 -5.40 -7.82
N GLY A 123 -3.49 -6.16 -7.63
CA GLY A 123 -2.26 -5.65 -7.03
C GLY A 123 -1.67 -4.48 -7.81
N LEU A 124 -1.26 -3.42 -7.10
CA LEU A 124 -0.77 -2.18 -7.73
C LEU A 124 0.51 -2.38 -8.55
N LEU A 125 1.27 -3.45 -8.29
CA LEU A 125 2.47 -3.81 -9.07
C LEU A 125 2.19 -3.83 -10.57
N TRP A 126 1.09 -4.45 -11.00
CA TRP A 126 0.76 -4.59 -12.42
C TRP A 126 0.61 -3.24 -13.10
N LYS A 127 -0.12 -2.33 -12.44
CA LYS A 127 -0.30 -0.97 -12.93
C LYS A 127 1.01 -0.19 -12.92
N ALA A 128 1.82 -0.33 -11.86
CA ALA A 128 3.10 0.37 -11.71
C ALA A 128 4.10 0.02 -12.83
N ILE A 129 4.10 -1.23 -13.31
CA ILE A 129 5.00 -1.70 -14.37
C ILE A 129 4.36 -1.70 -15.77
N GLY A 130 3.12 -1.24 -15.90
CA GLY A 130 2.38 -1.24 -17.18
C GLY A 130 2.10 -2.65 -17.72
N ALA A 131 1.90 -3.63 -16.84
CA ALA A 131 1.62 -5.02 -17.19
C ALA A 131 0.23 -5.47 -16.70
N HIS A 132 -0.08 -6.73 -16.98
CA HIS A 132 -1.30 -7.39 -16.52
C HIS A 132 -0.93 -8.61 -15.67
N PRO A 133 -1.77 -8.98 -14.69
CA PRO A 133 -1.55 -10.19 -13.89
C PRO A 133 -1.49 -11.43 -14.79
N ALA A 134 -0.48 -12.28 -14.61
CA ALA A 134 -0.43 -13.53 -15.35
C ALA A 134 -1.66 -14.40 -15.02
N GLY A 135 -2.36 -14.89 -16.03
CA GLY A 135 -3.57 -15.71 -15.88
C GLY A 135 -4.87 -14.94 -15.64
N ALA A 136 -4.85 -13.60 -15.59
CA ALA A 136 -6.05 -12.77 -15.47
C ALA A 136 -5.93 -11.47 -16.28
N LYS A 137 -7.06 -10.88 -16.72
CA LYS A 137 -7.08 -9.58 -17.43
C LYS A 137 -6.06 -9.45 -18.58
N GLY A 138 -5.79 -10.54 -19.29
CA GLY A 138 -4.80 -10.54 -20.38
C GLY A 138 -5.24 -9.66 -21.55
N PRO A 139 -4.31 -9.04 -22.30
CA PRO A 139 -4.60 -8.13 -23.41
C PRO A 139 -5.14 -8.81 -24.69
N GLY A 140 -5.57 -10.07 -24.59
CA GLY A 140 -6.02 -10.90 -25.72
C GLY A 140 -4.89 -11.66 -26.42
N PHE A 141 -5.28 -12.66 -27.22
CA PHE A 141 -4.35 -13.46 -28.05
C PHE A 141 -3.64 -12.56 -29.08
N GLY A 142 -2.33 -12.77 -29.29
CA GLY A 142 -1.53 -12.03 -30.27
C GLY A 142 -1.06 -10.65 -29.82
N SER A 143 -1.41 -10.22 -28.61
CA SER A 143 -0.95 -8.96 -28.01
C SER A 143 0.57 -8.84 -27.89
N TRP A 144 1.28 -9.96 -27.73
CA TRP A 144 2.74 -10.05 -27.70
C TRP A 144 3.42 -9.71 -29.04
N ALA A 145 2.67 -9.61 -30.14
CA ALA A 145 3.22 -9.21 -31.44
C ALA A 145 3.50 -7.69 -31.53
N PHE A 146 2.99 -6.89 -30.59
CA PHE A 146 3.14 -5.45 -30.58
C PHE A 146 4.11 -5.00 -29.47
N PRO A 147 4.90 -3.94 -29.70
CA PRO A 147 5.76 -3.39 -28.65
C PRO A 147 4.91 -2.87 -27.47
N PRO A 148 5.42 -2.96 -26.23
CA PRO A 148 4.73 -2.41 -25.06
C PRO A 148 4.57 -0.89 -25.21
N LYS A 149 3.39 -0.38 -24.83
CA LYS A 149 3.12 1.06 -24.78
C LYS A 149 3.32 1.55 -23.36
N ILE A 150 4.41 2.28 -23.11
CA ILE A 150 4.67 2.92 -21.82
C ILE A 150 3.89 4.24 -21.79
N PRO A 151 2.93 4.43 -20.84
CA PRO A 151 2.26 5.71 -20.69
C PRO A 151 3.26 6.82 -20.34
N ALA A 152 3.03 8.03 -20.83
CA ALA A 152 3.83 9.19 -20.44
C ALA A 152 3.68 9.43 -18.93
N ILE A 153 4.79 9.78 -18.26
CA ILE A 153 4.77 10.16 -16.84
C ILE A 153 4.25 11.60 -16.77
N PRO A 154 3.09 11.87 -16.13
CA PRO A 154 2.56 13.23 -16.05
C PRO A 154 3.58 14.19 -15.41
N GLY A 155 3.87 15.31 -16.08
CA GLY A 155 4.75 16.37 -15.57
C GLY A 155 6.23 16.27 -16.01
N LEU A 156 6.62 15.26 -16.80
CA LEU A 156 7.98 15.14 -17.31
C LEU A 156 8.20 15.88 -18.66
N ASP A 157 7.12 16.28 -19.34
CA ASP A 157 7.16 16.84 -20.71
C ASP A 157 7.51 18.34 -20.79
N SER A 158 7.92 18.98 -19.69
CA SER A 158 8.09 20.44 -19.62
C SER A 158 9.54 20.94 -19.73
N GLN A 159 10.53 20.08 -20.05
CA GLN A 159 11.91 20.52 -20.21
C GLN A 159 12.60 19.87 -21.42
N THR A 160 12.35 20.45 -22.60
CA THR A 160 13.29 20.44 -23.73
C THR A 160 13.24 21.78 -24.44
#